data_AF-A0A2T2TGQ5-F1
#
_entry.id   AF-A0A2T2TGQ5-F1
#
_cell.length_a   1.000
_cell.length_b   1.000
_cell.length_c   1.000
_cell.angle_alpha   90.00
_cell.angle_beta   90.00
_cell.angle_gamma   90.00
#
_symmetry.space_group_name_H-M   'P 1'
#
loop_
_entity.id
_entity.type
_entity.pdbx_description
1 polymer ?
#
loop_
_entity_poly.entity_id
_entity_poly.type
_entity_poly.pdbx_seq_one_letter_code
_entity_poly.pdbx_strand_id
1 'polypeptide(L)'
;GVPVLVLPRNAERGREPIRALTHHVPGGKFGNCGGFRQYTYVAQDPKTELLLGPAYAIPQVLEEAGLVLDDIDVIELHEAFAGQVLAVLEALRSDTFAEEHLNRSDAVGEVNMDRLNTRGGSISLGHPFGATGTRLVISAVNRLHDEDGRWALVSACAAGGLGHAMLIERMPE
;
A
#
# COMPACT_ATOMS: atom_id res chain seq x y z
N GLY A 1 20.78 6.76 7.14
CA GLY A 1 20.69 5.60 8.06
C GLY A 1 19.81 4.55 7.44
N VAL A 2 19.97 3.27 7.78
CA VAL A 2 19.05 2.21 7.31
C VAL A 2 17.81 2.21 8.21
N PRO A 3 16.58 2.33 7.68
CA PRO A 3 15.37 2.21 8.48
C PRO A 3 15.22 0.78 9.03
N VAL A 4 14.88 0.65 10.30
CA VAL A 4 14.64 -0.62 10.99
C VAL A 4 13.18 -0.70 11.38
N LEU A 5 12.50 -1.73 10.89
CA LEU A 5 11.13 -2.05 11.31
C LEU A 5 11.16 -2.64 12.73
N VAL A 6 10.57 -1.91 13.68
CA VAL A 6 10.38 -2.36 15.06
C VAL A 6 8.88 -2.48 15.28
N LEU A 7 8.37 -3.71 15.39
CA LEU A 7 6.97 -3.95 15.77
C LEU A 7 6.86 -3.94 17.30
N PRO A 8 5.99 -3.09 17.91
CA PRO A 8 5.77 -3.13 19.35
C PRO A 8 5.15 -4.46 19.79
N ARG A 9 5.55 -4.97 20.96
CA ARG A 9 5.21 -6.32 21.45
C ARG A 9 3.72 -6.58 21.74
N ASN A 10 2.86 -5.56 21.79
CA ASN A 10 1.44 -5.69 22.09
C ASN A 10 0.60 -4.93 21.05
N ALA A 11 0.24 -5.61 19.96
CA ALA A 11 -0.78 -5.14 19.02
C ALA A 11 -2.09 -5.91 19.32
N GLU A 12 -2.89 -5.40 20.26
CA GLU A 12 -4.27 -5.83 20.40
C GLU A 12 -5.12 -5.14 19.31
N ARG A 13 -6.00 -5.90 18.67
CA ARG A 13 -6.85 -5.38 17.58
C ARG A 13 -7.76 -4.27 18.09
N GLY A 14 -7.68 -3.12 17.43
CA GLY A 14 -8.71 -2.11 17.42
C GLY A 14 -8.39 -0.87 18.25
N ARG A 15 -8.31 0.27 17.54
CA ARG A 15 -8.38 1.66 18.03
C ARG A 15 -7.09 2.36 18.48
N GLU A 16 -5.95 1.68 18.60
CA GLU A 16 -4.64 2.35 18.77
C GLU A 16 -3.74 2.06 17.55
N PRO A 17 -3.10 3.07 16.93
CA PRO A 17 -2.23 2.86 15.79
C PRO A 17 -1.02 2.00 16.18
N ILE A 18 -0.64 1.04 15.34
CA ILE A 18 0.60 0.28 15.51
C ILE A 18 1.76 1.30 15.45
N ARG A 19 2.42 1.51 16.60
CA ARG A 19 3.33 2.63 16.81
C ARG A 19 4.67 2.40 16.10
N ALA A 20 4.77 3.00 14.91
CA ALA A 20 5.95 3.51 14.22
C ALA A 20 6.99 2.54 13.62
N LEU A 21 7.34 2.79 12.34
CA LEU A 21 8.64 2.46 11.75
C LEU A 21 9.70 3.42 12.28
N THR A 22 10.94 2.97 12.54
CA THR A 22 12.01 3.82 13.09
C THR A 22 13.25 3.86 12.18
N HIS A 23 13.96 4.99 12.15
CA HIS A 23 15.27 5.07 11.52
C HIS A 23 16.32 5.60 12.51
N HIS A 24 17.59 5.26 12.27
CA HIS A 24 18.70 5.74 13.10
C HIS A 24 19.05 7.19 12.74
N VAL A 25 18.83 8.11 13.69
CA VAL A 25 19.27 9.51 13.63
C VAL A 25 20.67 9.61 14.26
N PRO A 26 21.66 10.24 13.61
CA PRO A 26 22.96 10.52 14.23
C PRO A 26 22.76 11.31 15.53
N GLY A 27 23.13 10.74 16.68
CA GLY A 27 22.89 11.32 18.00
C GLY A 27 22.00 10.49 18.95
N GLY A 28 21.58 9.28 18.54
CA GLY A 28 21.06 8.27 19.47
C GLY A 28 19.56 8.32 19.78
N LYS A 29 18.76 9.06 19.01
CA LYS A 29 17.30 9.02 19.10
C LYS A 29 16.72 8.25 17.91
N PHE A 30 15.83 7.31 18.16
CA PHE A 30 15.01 6.68 17.13
C PHE A 30 13.84 7.63 16.82
N GLY A 31 13.82 8.21 15.63
CA GLY A 31 12.70 9.03 15.16
C GLY A 31 11.59 8.15 14.56
N ASN A 32 10.32 8.49 14.81
CA ASN A 32 9.19 7.83 14.16
C ASN A 32 9.16 8.27 12.70
N CYS A 33 9.36 7.34 11.75
CA CYS A 33 9.37 7.68 10.32
C CYS A 33 8.04 7.36 9.61
N GLY A 34 7.19 6.50 10.14
CA GLY A 34 5.87 6.27 9.55
C GLY A 34 4.94 5.52 10.50
N GLY A 35 3.69 5.97 10.60
CA GLY A 35 2.66 5.34 11.42
C GLY A 35 1.76 4.46 10.57
N PHE A 36 1.63 3.18 10.93
CA PHE A 36 0.64 2.31 10.31
C PHE A 36 -0.75 2.74 10.75
N ARG A 37 -1.58 3.17 9.78
CA ARG A 37 -2.91 3.70 10.05
C ARG A 37 -4.01 2.69 9.85
N GLN A 38 -4.02 2.04 8.68
CA GLN A 38 -5.02 1.03 8.37
C GLN A 38 -4.45 -0.01 7.43
N TYR A 39 -4.97 -1.23 7.50
CA TYR A 39 -4.64 -2.27 6.55
C TYR A 39 -5.79 -3.26 6.41
N THR A 40 -5.85 -3.92 5.26
CA THR A 40 -6.82 -5.00 5.02
C THR A 40 -6.18 -6.15 4.26
N TYR A 41 -6.81 -7.32 4.35
CA TYR A 41 -6.53 -8.49 3.54
C TYR A 41 -7.83 -8.94 2.89
N VAL A 42 -7.75 -9.30 1.62
CA VAL A 42 -8.89 -9.72 0.80
C VAL A 42 -8.56 -11.02 0.08
N ALA A 43 -9.60 -11.73 -0.36
CA ALA A 43 -9.48 -12.92 -1.19
C ALA A 43 -10.35 -12.81 -2.45
N GLN A 44 -9.95 -13.48 -3.52
CA GLN A 44 -10.60 -13.52 -4.83
C GLN A 44 -10.71 -14.96 -5.31
N ASP A 45 -11.50 -15.22 -6.36
CA ASP A 45 -11.46 -16.51 -7.06
C ASP A 45 -10.08 -16.70 -7.73
N PRO A 46 -9.26 -17.70 -7.30
CA PRO A 46 -7.96 -17.95 -7.89
C PRO A 46 -8.01 -18.33 -9.37
N LYS A 47 -9.16 -18.77 -9.89
CA LYS A 47 -9.33 -19.21 -11.27
C LYS A 47 -9.43 -18.05 -12.25
N THR A 48 -10.08 -16.96 -11.86
CA THR A 48 -10.44 -15.85 -12.77
C THR A 48 -9.81 -14.51 -12.37
N GLU A 49 -9.52 -14.30 -11.08
CA GLU A 49 -9.22 -12.98 -10.53
C GLU A 49 -7.94 -12.99 -9.65
N LEU A 50 -7.13 -14.05 -9.73
CA LEU A 50 -5.97 -14.32 -8.86
C LEU A 50 -5.10 -13.09 -8.54
N LEU A 51 -4.84 -12.24 -9.54
CA LEU A 51 -3.90 -11.12 -9.45
C LEU A 51 -4.55 -9.75 -9.22
N LEU A 52 -5.88 -9.71 -9.05
CA LEU A 52 -6.64 -8.47 -8.86
C LEU A 52 -6.74 -8.04 -7.40
N GLY A 53 -6.07 -8.73 -6.47
CA GLY A 53 -6.08 -8.41 -5.03
C GLY A 53 -6.06 -6.91 -4.68
N PRO A 54 -5.15 -6.09 -5.26
CA PRO A 54 -5.13 -4.64 -5.05
C PRO A 54 -6.43 -3.91 -5.44
N ALA A 55 -7.08 -4.31 -6.53
CA ALA A 55 -8.32 -3.69 -7.02
C ALA A 55 -9.49 -3.85 -6.02
N TYR A 56 -9.45 -4.89 -5.17
CA TYR A 56 -10.39 -5.09 -4.07
C TYR A 56 -9.91 -4.52 -2.74
N ALA A 57 -8.61 -4.60 -2.45
CA ALA A 57 -8.04 -4.19 -1.17
C ALA A 57 -7.97 -2.67 -1.00
N ILE A 58 -7.59 -1.96 -2.06
CA ILE A 58 -7.43 -0.50 -2.07
C ILE A 58 -8.73 0.23 -1.74
N PRO A 59 -9.88 -0.02 -2.42
CA PRO A 59 -11.12 0.67 -2.08
C PRO A 59 -11.54 0.44 -0.63
N GLN A 60 -11.41 -0.79 -0.13
CA GLN A 60 -11.78 -1.11 1.25
C GLN A 60 -10.91 -0.37 2.27
N VAL A 61 -9.58 -0.35 2.10
CA VAL A 61 -8.68 0.32 3.06
C VAL A 61 -8.87 1.84 3.08
N LEU A 62 -9.16 2.43 1.91
CA LEU A 62 -9.43 3.86 1.76
C LEU A 62 -10.76 4.24 2.41
N GLU A 63 -11.83 3.47 2.15
CA GLU A 63 -13.15 3.69 2.73
C GLU A 63 -13.13 3.59 4.27
N GLU A 64 -12.49 2.55 4.81
CA GLU A 64 -12.36 2.38 6.27
C GLU A 64 -11.57 3.52 6.93
N ALA A 65 -10.65 4.16 6.19
CA ALA A 65 -9.88 5.31 6.66
C ALA A 65 -10.53 6.67 6.37
N GLY A 66 -11.64 6.69 5.61
CA GLY A 66 -12.28 7.93 5.17
C GLY A 66 -11.41 8.77 4.22
N LEU A 67 -10.60 8.12 3.38
CA LEU A 67 -9.72 8.76 2.39
C LEU A 67 -10.15 8.39 0.97
N VAL A 68 -9.69 9.17 -0.01
CA VAL A 68 -9.78 8.86 -1.44
C VAL A 68 -8.39 8.74 -2.07
N LEU A 69 -8.32 8.22 -3.31
CA LEU A 69 -7.04 8.08 -4.02
C LEU A 69 -6.28 9.42 -4.16
N ASP A 70 -6.99 10.52 -4.33
CA ASP A 70 -6.38 11.86 -4.48
C ASP A 70 -5.64 12.34 -3.23
N ASP A 71 -6.03 11.85 -2.04
CA ASP A 71 -5.37 12.15 -0.76
C ASP A 71 -4.00 11.45 -0.64
N ILE A 72 -3.70 10.48 -1.50
CA ILE A 72 -2.49 9.65 -1.41
C ILE A 72 -1.35 10.27 -2.20
N ASP A 73 -0.25 10.60 -1.52
CA ASP A 73 0.93 11.23 -2.10
C ASP A 73 1.92 10.21 -2.67
N VAL A 74 2.02 9.03 -2.06
CA VAL A 74 2.97 7.98 -2.41
C VAL A 74 2.24 6.65 -2.62
N ILE A 75 2.42 6.03 -3.79
CA ILE A 75 1.83 4.73 -4.08
C ILE A 75 2.96 3.73 -4.37
N GLU A 76 3.00 2.65 -3.59
CA GLU A 76 3.89 1.50 -3.77
C GLU A 76 3.05 0.24 -4.03
N LEU A 77 2.92 -0.12 -5.31
CA LEU A 77 2.16 -1.28 -5.76
C LEU A 77 3.10 -2.42 -6.13
N HIS A 78 2.82 -3.63 -5.65
CA HIS A 78 3.53 -4.83 -6.06
C HIS A 78 3.37 -5.08 -7.56
N GLU A 79 4.46 -4.93 -8.32
CA GLU A 79 4.49 -5.21 -9.75
C GLU A 79 4.82 -6.69 -10.02
N ALA A 80 3.83 -7.57 -9.87
CA ALA A 80 4.05 -8.98 -10.20
C ALA A 80 4.33 -9.16 -11.71
N PHE A 81 3.56 -8.43 -12.52
CA PHE A 81 3.70 -8.34 -13.98
C PHE A 81 3.20 -6.96 -14.45
N ALA A 82 3.70 -6.46 -15.58
CA ALA A 82 3.24 -5.17 -16.12
C ALA A 82 1.73 -5.19 -16.43
N GLY A 83 1.26 -6.27 -17.08
CA GLY A 83 -0.17 -6.44 -17.37
C GLY A 83 -1.04 -6.56 -16.12
N GLN A 84 -0.50 -7.09 -15.01
CA GLN A 84 -1.21 -7.15 -13.73
C GLN A 84 -1.40 -5.76 -13.15
N VAL A 85 -0.36 -4.92 -13.15
CA VAL A 85 -0.45 -3.53 -12.69
C VAL A 85 -1.48 -2.78 -13.52
N LEU A 86 -1.35 -2.81 -14.86
CA LEU A 86 -2.27 -2.12 -15.75
C LEU A 86 -3.73 -2.57 -15.57
N ALA A 87 -3.96 -3.88 -15.38
CA ALA A 87 -5.30 -4.40 -15.10
C ALA A 87 -5.88 -3.88 -13.77
N VAL A 88 -5.05 -3.77 -12.72
CA VAL A 88 -5.47 -3.15 -11.45
C VAL A 88 -5.83 -1.68 -11.65
N LEU A 89 -5.00 -0.92 -12.37
CA LEU A 89 -5.27 0.50 -12.62
C LEU A 89 -6.57 0.68 -13.43
N GLU A 90 -6.79 -0.17 -14.43
CA GLU A 90 -8.03 -0.18 -15.21
C GLU A 90 -9.24 -0.51 -14.35
N ALA A 91 -9.15 -1.53 -13.50
CA ALA A 91 -10.23 -1.92 -12.60
C ALA A 91 -10.60 -0.80 -11.61
N LEU A 92 -9.61 -0.08 -11.07
CA LEU A 92 -9.86 1.03 -10.14
C LEU A 92 -10.59 2.21 -10.79
N ARG A 93 -10.37 2.47 -12.09
CA ARG A 93 -11.02 3.57 -12.83
C ARG A 93 -12.28 3.16 -13.60
N SER A 94 -12.70 1.90 -13.50
CA SER A 94 -13.84 1.35 -14.25
C SER A 94 -15.11 1.36 -13.41
N ASP A 95 -16.13 2.10 -13.86
CA ASP A 95 -17.46 2.06 -13.23
C ASP A 95 -18.08 0.67 -13.32
N THR A 96 -17.91 -0.02 -14.47
CA THR A 96 -18.37 -1.40 -14.64
C THR A 96 -17.76 -2.34 -13.61
N PHE A 97 -16.45 -2.25 -13.38
CA PHE A 97 -15.80 -3.08 -12.35
C PHE A 97 -16.32 -2.75 -10.95
N ALA A 98 -16.54 -1.47 -10.65
CA ALA A 98 -17.06 -1.02 -9.38
C ALA A 98 -18.49 -1.54 -9.11
N GLU A 99 -19.36 -1.49 -10.11
CA GLU A 99 -20.72 -2.01 -10.02
C GLU A 99 -20.74 -3.54 -9.89
N GLU A 100 -20.03 -4.25 -10.77
CA GLU A 100 -20.12 -5.71 -10.87
C GLU A 100 -19.35 -6.45 -9.76
N HIS A 101 -18.24 -5.89 -9.28
CA HIS A 101 -17.32 -6.59 -8.37
C HIS A 101 -17.16 -5.94 -7.00
N LEU A 102 -17.39 -4.62 -6.88
CA LEU A 102 -17.18 -3.88 -5.62
C LEU A 102 -18.48 -3.47 -4.93
N ASN A 103 -19.63 -3.66 -5.56
CA ASN A 103 -20.93 -3.19 -5.08
C ASN A 103 -20.91 -1.67 -4.79
N ARG A 104 -20.32 -0.91 -5.72
CA ARG A 104 -20.20 0.56 -5.68
C ARG A 104 -20.87 1.16 -6.91
N SER A 105 -21.41 2.37 -6.77
CA SER A 105 -22.02 3.12 -7.88
C SER A 105 -21.02 3.77 -8.82
N ASP A 106 -19.83 4.06 -8.34
CA ASP A 106 -18.80 4.81 -9.05
C ASP A 106 -17.45 4.14 -8.87
N ALA A 107 -16.59 4.30 -9.89
CA ALA A 107 -15.20 3.87 -9.86
C ALA A 107 -14.47 4.30 -8.57
N VAL A 108 -13.41 3.58 -8.23
CA VAL A 108 -12.53 3.93 -7.10
C VAL A 108 -11.78 5.23 -7.40
N GLY A 109 -11.33 5.39 -8.64
CA GLY A 109 -10.67 6.58 -9.16
C GLY A 109 -9.47 6.24 -10.04
N GLU A 110 -8.95 7.27 -10.72
CA GLU A 110 -7.73 7.16 -11.51
C GLU A 110 -6.50 7.28 -10.60
N VAL A 111 -5.54 6.37 -10.76
CA VAL A 111 -4.27 6.44 -10.03
C VAL A 111 -3.35 7.43 -10.72
N ASN A 112 -2.85 8.42 -9.98
CA ASN A 112 -1.85 9.34 -10.49
C ASN A 112 -0.52 8.61 -10.73
N MET A 113 -0.13 8.49 -12.00
CA MET A 113 1.09 7.80 -12.42
C MET A 113 2.38 8.46 -11.93
N ASP A 114 2.37 9.76 -11.65
CA ASP A 114 3.52 10.48 -11.10
C ASP A 114 3.78 10.14 -9.61
N ARG A 115 2.84 9.43 -8.96
CA ARG A 115 2.94 8.98 -7.56
C ARG A 115 3.19 7.47 -7.44
N LEU A 116 2.95 6.71 -8.51
CA LEU A 116 3.05 5.25 -8.55
C LEU A 116 4.48 4.78 -8.81
N ASN A 117 5.07 4.06 -7.86
CA ASN A 117 6.35 3.36 -8.00
C ASN A 117 7.49 4.22 -8.60
N THR A 118 7.60 5.50 -8.22
CA THR A 118 8.53 6.48 -8.85
C THR A 118 10.01 6.11 -8.70
N ARG A 119 10.34 5.22 -7.77
CA ARG A 119 11.70 4.68 -7.54
C ARG A 119 11.92 3.28 -8.13
N GLY A 120 11.02 2.85 -9.01
CA GLY A 120 10.99 1.50 -9.57
C GLY A 120 10.31 0.49 -8.64
N GLY A 121 9.75 -0.57 -9.22
CA GLY A 121 9.07 -1.63 -8.47
C GLY A 121 9.63 -3.02 -8.73
N SER A 122 8.83 -4.04 -8.42
CA SER A 122 9.25 -5.44 -8.43
C SER A 122 9.71 -5.95 -9.80
N ILE A 123 9.21 -5.40 -10.90
CA ILE A 123 9.65 -5.80 -12.25
C ILE A 123 11.14 -5.45 -12.44
N SER A 124 11.55 -4.28 -11.93
CA SER A 124 12.91 -3.77 -12.10
C SER A 124 13.87 -4.21 -10.99
N LEU A 125 13.39 -4.28 -9.74
CA LEU A 125 14.21 -4.55 -8.55
C LEU A 125 14.18 -6.03 -8.13
N GLY A 126 13.24 -6.81 -8.65
CA GLY A 126 13.01 -8.21 -8.30
C GLY A 126 11.93 -8.42 -7.25
N HIS A 127 11.43 -9.66 -7.19
CA HIS A 127 10.38 -10.11 -6.29
C HIS A 127 10.80 -11.34 -5.48
N PRO A 128 11.61 -11.18 -4.41
CA PRO A 128 11.78 -12.24 -3.42
C PRO A 128 10.47 -12.40 -2.64
N PHE A 129 9.85 -13.58 -2.77
CA PHE A 129 8.60 -13.94 -2.09
C PHE A 129 8.75 -13.76 -0.58
N GLY A 130 7.73 -13.16 0.04
CA GLY A 130 7.71 -12.86 1.48
C GLY A 130 8.54 -11.64 1.92
N ALA A 131 9.60 -11.28 1.20
CA ALA A 131 10.44 -10.11 1.54
C ALA A 131 9.99 -8.82 0.84
N THR A 132 9.33 -8.93 -0.32
CA THR A 132 8.91 -7.77 -1.13
C THR A 132 7.95 -6.84 -0.39
N GLY A 133 7.04 -7.36 0.43
CA GLY A 133 6.09 -6.55 1.20
C GLY A 133 6.81 -5.56 2.13
N THR A 134 7.82 -6.02 2.86
CA THR A 134 8.67 -5.16 3.70
C THR A 134 9.41 -4.12 2.88
N ARG A 135 9.93 -4.49 1.69
CA ARG A 135 10.59 -3.52 0.79
C ARG A 135 9.63 -2.42 0.34
N LEU A 136 8.40 -2.75 -0.05
CA LEU A 136 7.40 -1.76 -0.46
C LEU A 136 7.08 -0.78 0.66
N VAL A 137 6.85 -1.28 1.89
CA VAL A 137 6.61 -0.44 3.08
C VAL A 137 7.79 0.48 3.37
N ILE A 138 9.02 -0.03 3.31
CA ILE A 138 10.23 0.78 3.52
C ILE A 138 10.39 1.82 2.41
N SER A 139 10.16 1.46 1.15
CA SER A 139 10.19 2.39 0.02
C SER A 139 9.19 3.52 0.22
N ALA A 140 7.93 3.18 0.54
CA ALA A 140 6.87 4.14 0.79
C ALA A 140 7.23 5.14 1.89
N VAL A 141 7.73 4.68 3.03
CA VAL A 141 8.12 5.58 4.12
C VAL A 141 9.27 6.49 3.73
N ASN A 142 10.31 5.99 3.06
CA ASN A 142 11.41 6.87 2.61
C ASN A 142 10.90 7.90 1.60
N ARG A 143 10.03 7.50 0.67
CA ARG A 143 9.42 8.40 -0.30
C ARG A 143 8.55 9.47 0.37
N LEU A 144 7.76 9.13 1.38
CA LEU A 144 6.97 10.12 2.12
C LEU A 144 7.84 11.24 2.69
N HIS A 145 9.03 10.92 3.22
CA HIS A 145 9.95 11.92 3.74
C HIS A 145 10.65 12.71 2.63
N ASP A 146 11.19 12.01 1.64
CA ASP A 146 11.97 12.63 0.56
C ASP A 146 11.10 13.47 -0.39
N GLU A 147 9.82 13.12 -0.55
CA GLU A 147 8.84 13.78 -1.43
C GLU A 147 7.89 14.72 -0.64
N ASP A 148 8.14 14.91 0.67
CA ASP A 148 7.32 15.72 1.58
C ASP A 148 5.81 15.35 1.63
N GLY A 149 5.50 14.08 1.34
CA GLY A 149 4.14 13.53 1.32
C GLY A 149 3.60 13.20 2.72
N ARG A 150 2.28 13.16 2.86
CA ARG A 150 1.59 12.79 4.11
C ARG A 150 1.13 11.34 4.11
N TRP A 151 0.50 10.88 3.04
CA TRP A 151 -0.15 9.57 2.98
C TRP A 151 0.50 8.66 1.93
N ALA A 152 0.83 7.43 2.33
CA ALA A 152 1.23 6.39 1.41
C ALA A 152 0.26 5.23 1.40
N LEU A 153 -0.02 4.74 0.19
CA LEU A 153 -0.73 3.50 -0.06
C LEU A 153 0.26 2.44 -0.53
N VAL A 154 0.33 1.33 0.23
CA VAL A 154 1.09 0.15 -0.15
C VAL A 154 0.10 -0.97 -0.46
N SER A 155 0.20 -1.59 -1.64
CA SER A 155 -0.69 -2.71 -1.99
C SER A 155 0.02 -3.81 -2.75
N ALA A 156 -0.45 -5.05 -2.58
CA ALA A 156 0.12 -6.22 -3.23
C ALA A 156 -0.93 -7.28 -3.59
N CYS A 157 -0.81 -7.82 -4.80
CA CYS A 157 -1.39 -9.13 -5.14
C CYS A 157 -0.49 -10.26 -4.61
N ALA A 158 -1.09 -11.40 -4.32
CA ALA A 158 -0.38 -12.60 -3.89
C ALA A 158 -1.00 -13.86 -4.51
N ALA A 159 -0.18 -14.88 -4.70
CA ALA A 159 -0.66 -16.20 -5.09
C ALA A 159 -1.68 -16.73 -4.08
N GLY A 160 -2.55 -17.63 -4.55
CA GLY A 160 -3.69 -18.12 -3.76
C GLY A 160 -4.94 -17.22 -3.84
N GLY A 161 -4.93 -16.23 -4.73
CA GLY A 161 -6.06 -15.30 -4.91
C GLY A 161 -6.21 -14.39 -3.69
N LEU A 162 -5.09 -13.83 -3.21
CA LEU A 162 -5.07 -12.96 -2.04
C LEU A 162 -4.59 -11.56 -2.42
N GLY A 163 -5.09 -10.57 -1.70
CA GLY A 163 -4.70 -9.17 -1.84
C GLY A 163 -4.47 -8.52 -0.48
N HIS A 164 -3.64 -7.49 -0.49
CA HIS A 164 -3.37 -6.66 0.68
C HIS A 164 -3.30 -5.18 0.29
N ALA A 165 -3.78 -4.30 1.16
CA ALA A 165 -3.52 -2.87 1.09
C ALA A 165 -3.30 -2.31 2.49
N MET A 166 -2.47 -1.26 2.58
CA MET A 166 -2.08 -0.60 3.82
C MET A 166 -1.90 0.89 3.58
N LEU A 167 -2.34 1.68 4.56
CA LEU A 167 -2.14 3.11 4.64
C LEU A 167 -1.10 3.45 5.70
N ILE A 168 -0.14 4.28 5.31
CA ILE A 168 0.93 4.78 6.17
C ILE A 168 0.86 6.30 6.19
N GLU A 169 0.83 6.89 7.38
CA GLU A 169 0.95 8.35 7.54
C GLU A 169 2.40 8.70 7.92
N ARG A 170 2.96 9.73 7.29
CA ARG A 170 4.25 10.29 7.69
C ARG A 170 4.14 10.84 9.12
N MET A 171 5.06 10.43 9.99
CA MET A 171 5.15 10.97 11.34
C MET A 171 6.17 12.11 11.37
N PRO A 172 5.91 13.19 12.14
CA PRO A 172 6.91 14.23 12.37
C PRO A 172 8.12 13.66 13.14
N GLU A 173 9.30 14.21 12.85
CA GLU A 173 10.55 13.89 13.54
C GLU A 173 10.56 14.29 15.03
#